data_AF-A0AAW0DE72-F1
#
_entry.id   AF-A0AAW0DE72-F1
#
_cell.length_a   1.000
_cell.length_b   1.000
_cell.length_c   1.000
_cell.angle_alpha   90.00
_cell.angle_beta   90.00
_cell.angle_gamma   90.00
#
_symmetry.space_group_name_H-M   'P 1'
#
loop_
_entity.id
_entity.type
_entity.pdbx_description
1 polymer ?
#
loop_
_entity_poly.entity_id
_entity_poly.type
_entity_poly.pdbx_seq_one_letter_code
_entity_poly.pdbx_strand_id
1 'polypeptide(L)'
;MALSRKLVSPPDWLSFRLAALSRLSSVLIRQRLHLSLPGLSSILEAHPRSSERNRLSTSDLFERDGGVDWIVFEVEHTLFKVHRSLFLLKTRPSIRSEKGGIPLTFCEISSGTADCFRHFLHDLRSFPHELSNLRFDDSDVGHVMDRLLNITEMAIKHSLPVLEFHALKSIHHSILSRHLHCMSSAQLCRLLKIAFSSSRSQNLLADLPRRLIHTILRRKSALDTDFLSLIKTDPRFEKVEAVFYYRQLIDMDTEPRGTDAEEITQSCIDSDPTERARFAAAHKSLSTLFECLSTSAPLSPHTDYSLCHPCLLSWQDIWLSTVTASESSQPLSRTDVLGRLRHMQPLLKRLVSGTPTMCIDCGLAALEGVVALREDILDGLMGHFENADAIEN
;
A
#
# COMPACT_ATOMS: atom_id res chain seq x y z
N MET A 1 -3.03 -5.29 -52.01
CA MET A 1 -4.26 -5.68 -51.29
C MET A 1 -4.20 -5.10 -49.89
N ALA A 2 -4.89 -3.98 -49.66
CA ALA A 2 -4.86 -3.24 -48.41
C ALA A 2 -6.04 -3.65 -47.52
N LEU A 3 -5.75 -4.19 -46.33
CA LEU A 3 -6.76 -4.46 -45.29
C LEU A 3 -6.62 -3.41 -44.19
N SER A 4 -7.52 -2.42 -44.25
CA SER A 4 -7.78 -1.46 -43.18
C SER A 4 -8.58 -2.15 -42.07
N ARG A 5 -8.00 -2.35 -40.89
CA ARG A 5 -8.72 -2.75 -39.68
C ARG A 5 -9.12 -1.50 -38.89
N LYS A 6 -10.40 -1.13 -38.95
CA LYS A 6 -11.03 -0.19 -38.03
C LYS A 6 -11.17 -0.85 -36.66
N LEU A 7 -10.55 -0.27 -35.64
CA LEU A 7 -10.86 -0.53 -34.23
C LEU A 7 -12.23 0.08 -33.92
N VAL A 8 -13.19 -0.77 -33.59
CA VAL A 8 -14.51 -0.38 -33.09
C VAL A 8 -14.38 -0.10 -31.60
N SER A 9 -14.63 1.14 -31.19
CA SER A 9 -14.76 1.54 -29.79
C SER A 9 -16.00 0.88 -29.16
N PRO A 10 -15.97 0.57 -27.84
CA PRO A 10 -17.11 -0.04 -27.16
C PRO A 10 -18.29 0.94 -27.10
N PRO A 11 -19.54 0.44 -27.11
CA PRO A 11 -20.71 1.29 -27.28
C PRO A 11 -21.11 1.99 -25.96
N ASP A 12 -21.36 3.30 -26.05
CA ASP A 12 -21.67 4.26 -24.97
C ASP A 12 -22.90 3.95 -24.08
N TRP A 13 -23.65 2.86 -24.34
CA TRP A 13 -24.85 2.53 -23.58
C TRP A 13 -24.56 1.81 -22.24
N LEU A 14 -23.38 1.19 -22.08
CA LEU A 14 -22.97 0.53 -20.83
C LEU A 14 -22.63 1.54 -19.72
N SER A 15 -21.95 2.63 -20.07
CA SER A 15 -21.69 3.79 -19.19
C SER A 15 -22.98 4.47 -18.77
N PHE A 16 -23.98 4.56 -19.67
CA PHE A 16 -25.28 5.15 -19.37
C PHE A 16 -26.11 4.28 -18.39
N ARG A 17 -26.10 2.96 -18.54
CA ARG A 17 -26.81 2.03 -17.62
C ARG A 17 -26.19 1.99 -16.22
N LEU A 18 -24.87 2.04 -16.10
CA LEU A 18 -24.21 2.08 -14.79
C LEU A 18 -24.44 3.41 -14.06
N ALA A 19 -24.48 4.53 -14.78
CA ALA A 19 -24.85 5.83 -14.22
C ALA A 19 -26.32 5.87 -13.77
N ALA A 20 -27.24 5.26 -14.53
CA ALA A 20 -28.66 5.19 -14.18
C ALA A 20 -28.92 4.31 -12.93
N LEU A 21 -28.24 3.17 -12.80
CA LEU A 21 -28.36 2.28 -11.64
C LEU A 21 -27.76 2.89 -10.36
N SER A 22 -26.66 3.65 -10.48
CA SER A 22 -26.09 4.45 -9.39
C SER A 22 -27.05 5.56 -8.92
N ARG A 23 -27.77 6.19 -9.84
CA ARG A 23 -28.78 7.22 -9.53
C ARG A 23 -30.04 6.62 -8.91
N LEU A 24 -30.48 5.45 -9.35
CA LEU A 24 -31.66 4.78 -8.78
C LEU A 24 -31.38 4.20 -7.37
N SER A 25 -30.17 3.68 -7.11
CA SER A 25 -29.81 3.21 -5.76
C SER A 25 -29.72 4.38 -4.77
N SER A 26 -29.17 5.52 -5.17
CA SER A 26 -29.10 6.72 -4.34
C SER A 26 -30.47 7.37 -4.10
N VAL A 27 -31.40 7.31 -5.07
CA VAL A 27 -32.77 7.81 -4.91
C VAL A 27 -33.61 6.90 -4.01
N LEU A 28 -33.50 5.58 -4.14
CA LEU A 28 -34.24 4.64 -3.28
C LEU A 28 -33.72 4.63 -1.83
N ILE A 29 -32.41 4.87 -1.62
CA ILE A 29 -31.84 5.07 -0.28
C ILE A 29 -32.29 6.41 0.32
N ARG A 30 -32.42 7.48 -0.50
CA ARG A 30 -32.96 8.77 -0.05
C ARG A 30 -34.46 8.72 0.29
N GLN A 31 -35.27 8.00 -0.49
CA GLN A 31 -36.71 7.89 -0.24
C GLN A 31 -37.05 7.04 1.00
N ARG A 32 -36.22 6.07 1.35
CA ARG A 32 -36.44 5.23 2.56
C ARG A 32 -36.02 5.93 3.87
N LEU A 33 -35.37 7.10 3.80
CA LEU A 33 -34.81 7.81 4.96
C LEU A 33 -35.32 9.25 5.11
N HIS A 34 -36.38 9.65 4.39
CA HIS A 34 -37.17 10.86 4.71
C HIS A 34 -38.04 10.68 5.97
N LEU A 35 -37.56 9.93 6.97
CA LEU A 35 -37.92 10.17 8.36
C LEU A 35 -37.05 11.35 8.79
N SER A 36 -37.69 12.50 8.99
CA SER A 36 -37.08 13.73 9.49
C SER A 36 -36.33 13.47 10.80
N LEU A 37 -35.04 13.18 10.71
CA LEU A 37 -34.15 13.16 11.86
C LEU A 37 -33.98 14.61 12.34
N PRO A 38 -34.28 14.94 13.60
CA PRO A 38 -33.98 16.25 14.16
C PRO A 38 -32.48 16.54 14.04
N GLY A 39 -32.12 17.83 13.99
CA GLY A 39 -30.79 18.34 13.61
C GLY A 39 -29.63 17.46 14.04
N LEU A 40 -28.88 16.94 13.05
CA LEU A 40 -27.80 15.96 13.21
C LEU A 40 -26.66 16.41 14.15
N SER A 41 -26.55 17.71 14.41
CA SER A 41 -25.63 18.30 15.39
C SER A 41 -25.92 17.87 16.84
N SER A 42 -27.16 17.49 17.17
CA SER A 42 -27.56 17.04 18.52
C SER A 42 -27.22 15.57 18.83
N ILE A 43 -26.68 14.82 17.86
CA ILE A 43 -26.57 13.35 17.95
C ILE A 43 -25.25 12.89 18.60
N LEU A 44 -24.29 13.82 18.81
CA LEU A 44 -22.97 13.52 19.40
C LEU A 44 -22.71 14.60 20.41
N GLU A 45 -22.38 14.18 21.61
CA GLU A 45 -21.74 15.05 22.58
C GLU A 45 -20.50 14.32 23.10
N ALA A 46 -19.37 15.00 23.08
CA ALA A 46 -18.13 14.53 23.67
C ALA A 46 -17.84 15.40 24.89
N HIS A 47 -17.80 14.77 26.06
CA HIS A 47 -17.55 15.46 27.33
C HIS A 47 -16.24 14.94 27.93
N PRO A 48 -15.20 15.80 28.11
CA PRO A 48 -13.99 15.39 28.82
C PRO A 48 -14.31 15.17 30.30
N ARG A 49 -13.79 14.09 30.91
CA ARG A 49 -13.86 13.92 32.36
C ARG A 49 -13.04 15.01 33.04
N SER A 50 -13.70 15.95 33.71
CA SER A 50 -13.02 16.87 34.64
C SER A 50 -12.47 16.06 35.81
N SER A 51 -11.17 16.20 36.10
CA SER A 51 -10.43 15.40 37.10
C SER A 51 -10.90 15.60 38.55
N GLU A 52 -11.73 16.60 38.82
CA GLU A 52 -12.20 16.92 40.17
C GLU A 52 -13.68 17.30 40.15
N ARG A 53 -14.57 16.32 40.28
CA ARG A 53 -15.85 16.41 41.03
C ARG A 53 -16.68 15.16 40.83
N ASN A 54 -17.02 14.55 41.97
CA ASN A 54 -18.12 13.63 42.20
C ASN A 54 -18.26 12.44 41.24
N ARG A 55 -18.05 11.25 41.80
CA ARG A 55 -18.76 10.02 41.44
C ARG A 55 -20.27 10.17 41.71
N LEU A 56 -20.91 11.23 41.23
CA LEU A 56 -22.32 11.16 40.89
C LEU A 56 -22.39 10.03 39.87
N SER A 57 -23.19 9.01 40.16
CA SER A 57 -23.29 7.81 39.34
C SER A 57 -23.43 8.28 37.90
N THR A 58 -22.52 7.90 37.01
CA THR A 58 -22.54 8.35 35.61
C THR A 58 -23.92 8.12 34.97
N SER A 59 -24.69 7.16 35.53
CA SER A 59 -26.12 6.92 35.28
C SER A 59 -27.01 8.16 35.46
N ASP A 60 -26.85 8.93 36.54
CA ASP A 60 -27.77 10.00 36.95
C ASP A 60 -27.72 11.21 36.00
N LEU A 61 -26.59 11.42 35.33
CA LEU A 61 -26.40 12.50 34.36
C LEU A 61 -27.11 12.25 33.02
N PHE A 62 -27.40 10.98 32.70
CA PHE A 62 -28.01 10.59 31.42
C PHE A 62 -29.48 10.12 31.54
N GLU A 63 -29.97 9.83 32.75
CA GLU A 63 -31.38 9.44 32.98
C GLU A 63 -32.39 10.60 32.85
N ARG A 64 -31.94 11.86 32.82
CA ARG A 64 -32.83 13.04 32.76
C ARG A 64 -33.42 13.37 31.38
N ASP A 65 -32.87 12.82 30.30
CA ASP A 65 -33.42 12.98 28.94
C ASP A 65 -34.45 11.88 28.67
N GLY A 66 -35.71 12.16 29.00
CA GLY A 66 -36.83 11.21 28.92
C GLY A 66 -36.87 10.34 27.65
N GLY A 67 -36.58 9.05 27.82
CA GLY A 67 -36.95 7.98 26.89
C GLY A 67 -36.15 7.87 25.59
N VAL A 68 -35.07 8.64 25.39
CA VAL A 68 -34.30 8.55 24.15
C VAL A 68 -33.20 7.48 24.27
N ASP A 69 -33.19 6.60 23.29
CA ASP A 69 -32.35 5.41 23.16
C ASP A 69 -30.87 5.83 22.90
N TRP A 70 -30.15 6.30 23.92
CA TRP A 70 -28.73 6.66 23.84
C TRP A 70 -27.83 5.56 24.40
N ILE A 71 -26.64 5.41 23.81
CA ILE A 71 -25.54 4.61 24.35
C ILE A 71 -24.41 5.58 24.69
N VAL A 72 -23.81 5.43 25.87
CA VAL A 72 -22.62 6.18 26.27
C VAL A 72 -21.40 5.28 26.13
N PHE A 73 -20.41 5.74 25.37
CA PHE A 73 -19.11 5.10 25.26
C PHE A 73 -18.09 5.87 26.08
N GLU A 74 -17.30 5.17 26.88
CA GLU A 74 -16.09 5.74 27.48
C GLU A 74 -14.87 5.30 26.68
N VAL A 75 -14.11 6.29 26.18
CA VAL A 75 -12.84 6.07 25.47
C VAL A 75 -11.79 6.95 26.14
N GLU A 76 -10.77 6.30 26.71
CA GLU A 76 -9.76 6.93 27.58
C GLU A 76 -10.43 7.66 28.77
N HIS A 77 -10.59 8.98 28.65
CA HIS A 77 -11.22 9.84 29.67
C HIS A 77 -12.30 10.73 29.05
N THR A 78 -12.82 10.36 27.87
CA THR A 78 -13.86 11.11 27.18
C THR A 78 -15.11 10.25 27.06
N LEU A 79 -16.25 10.82 27.45
CA LEU A 79 -17.56 10.19 27.27
C LEU A 79 -18.17 10.67 25.96
N PHE A 80 -18.66 9.71 25.16
CA PHE A 80 -19.32 9.96 23.89
C PHE A 80 -20.77 9.47 23.96
N LYS A 81 -21.72 10.38 23.82
CA LYS A 81 -23.15 10.06 23.73
C LYS A 81 -23.51 9.79 22.27
N VAL A 82 -23.97 8.57 21.96
CA VAL A 82 -24.28 8.11 20.60
C VAL A 82 -25.69 7.54 20.54
N HIS A 83 -26.47 7.95 19.55
CA HIS A 83 -27.84 7.46 19.40
C HIS A 83 -27.85 5.97 19.03
N ARG A 84 -28.62 5.16 19.76
CA ARG A 84 -28.69 3.71 19.60
C ARG A 84 -29.12 3.30 18.20
N SER A 85 -30.03 4.04 17.56
CA SER A 85 -30.44 3.73 16.18
C SER A 85 -29.27 3.80 15.20
N LEU A 86 -28.35 4.76 15.36
CA LEU A 86 -27.18 4.92 14.49
C LEU A 86 -26.21 3.75 14.64
N PHE A 87 -26.12 3.18 15.84
CA PHE A 87 -25.28 2.02 16.14
C PHE A 87 -25.96 0.69 15.74
N LEU A 88 -27.24 0.49 16.08
CA LEU A 88 -28.00 -0.73 15.80
C LEU A 88 -28.32 -0.92 14.31
N LEU A 89 -28.48 0.16 13.53
CA LEU A 89 -28.69 0.06 12.08
C LEU A 89 -27.48 -0.54 11.35
N LYS A 90 -26.29 -0.50 11.96
CA LYS A 90 -25.01 -0.83 11.31
C LYS A 90 -24.24 -1.98 11.97
N THR A 91 -24.51 -2.28 13.24
CA THR A 91 -23.96 -3.44 13.94
C THR A 91 -24.88 -4.64 13.81
N ARG A 92 -24.32 -5.83 13.53
CA ARG A 92 -25.01 -7.07 13.91
C ARG A 92 -25.05 -7.11 15.45
N PRO A 93 -26.13 -7.60 16.07
CA PRO A 93 -26.28 -7.69 17.53
C PRO A 93 -25.39 -8.81 18.13
N SER A 94 -24.10 -8.83 17.79
CA SER A 94 -23.12 -9.72 18.40
C SER A 94 -22.67 -9.21 19.77
N ILE A 95 -22.97 -7.94 20.11
CA ILE A 95 -22.95 -7.46 21.50
C ILE A 95 -24.22 -7.99 22.19
N ARG A 96 -24.36 -9.31 22.26
CA ARG A 96 -25.25 -9.93 23.24
C ARG A 96 -24.52 -9.79 24.56
N SER A 97 -25.07 -8.98 25.46
CA SER A 97 -24.68 -9.03 26.87
C SER A 97 -24.90 -10.47 27.34
N GLU A 98 -23.82 -11.25 27.42
CA GLU A 98 -23.86 -12.65 27.88
C GLU A 98 -24.23 -12.77 29.36
N LYS A 99 -24.38 -11.65 30.08
CA LYS A 99 -24.73 -11.63 31.50
C LYS A 99 -25.93 -10.72 31.76
N GLY A 100 -27.12 -11.31 31.59
CA GLY A 100 -28.34 -10.96 32.31
C GLY A 100 -28.86 -9.53 32.14
N GLY A 101 -29.69 -9.31 31.12
CA GLY A 101 -30.81 -8.34 31.14
C GLY A 101 -30.55 -6.85 31.36
N ILE A 102 -29.34 -6.42 31.71
CA ILE A 102 -29.03 -5.01 31.95
C ILE A 102 -28.99 -4.30 30.59
N PRO A 103 -29.76 -3.21 30.39
CA PRO A 103 -29.66 -2.37 29.20
C PRO A 103 -28.20 -1.96 28.99
N LEU A 104 -27.68 -2.15 27.78
CA LEU A 104 -26.33 -1.73 27.38
C LEU A 104 -26.26 -0.19 27.33
N THR A 105 -26.29 0.46 28.49
CA THR A 105 -26.16 1.92 28.63
C THR A 105 -24.70 2.35 28.55
N PHE A 106 -23.77 1.44 28.86
CA PHE A 106 -22.35 1.74 28.97
C PHE A 106 -21.50 0.70 28.24
N CYS A 107 -20.63 1.16 27.34
CA CYS A 107 -19.66 0.32 26.64
C CYS A 107 -18.27 0.94 26.73
N GLU A 108 -17.35 0.25 27.40
CA GLU A 108 -15.95 0.67 27.47
C GLU A 108 -15.21 0.22 26.20
N ILE A 109 -14.53 1.15 25.53
CA ILE A 109 -13.72 0.83 24.36
C ILE A 109 -12.26 0.83 24.79
N SER A 110 -11.71 -0.37 24.99
CA SER A 110 -10.35 -0.59 25.50
C SER A 110 -9.21 -0.26 24.53
N SER A 111 -9.47 0.27 23.33
CA SER A 111 -8.37 0.60 22.39
C SER A 111 -8.71 1.75 21.46
N GLY A 112 -7.71 2.60 21.22
CA GLY A 112 -7.80 3.80 20.39
C GLY A 112 -7.90 5.06 21.23
N THR A 113 -7.43 6.18 20.68
CA THR A 113 -7.56 7.48 21.32
C THR A 113 -8.98 8.02 21.17
N ALA A 114 -9.37 8.94 22.05
CA ALA A 114 -10.63 9.66 21.92
C ALA A 114 -10.78 10.34 20.54
N ASP A 115 -9.67 10.79 19.94
CA ASP A 115 -9.66 11.40 18.61
C ASP A 115 -9.97 10.38 17.51
N CYS A 116 -9.37 9.19 17.56
CA CYS A 116 -9.68 8.11 16.61
C CYS A 116 -11.16 7.72 16.70
N PHE A 117 -11.71 7.64 17.91
CA PHE A 117 -13.13 7.34 18.09
C PHE A 117 -14.03 8.47 17.59
N ARG A 118 -13.65 9.74 17.81
CA ARG A 118 -14.39 10.90 17.27
C ARG A 118 -14.43 10.88 15.75
N HIS A 119 -13.31 10.62 15.08
CA HIS A 119 -13.27 10.46 13.62
C HIS A 119 -14.16 9.31 13.17
N PHE A 120 -14.06 8.16 13.83
CA PHE A 120 -14.93 7.03 13.55
C PHE A 120 -16.43 7.36 13.69
N LEU A 121 -16.84 8.09 14.74
CA LEU A 121 -18.24 8.50 14.92
C LEU A 121 -18.68 9.52 13.86
N HIS A 122 -17.80 10.44 13.46
CA HIS A 122 -18.05 11.33 12.34
C HIS A 122 -18.27 10.51 11.06
N ASP A 123 -17.42 9.53 10.79
CA ASP A 123 -17.52 8.67 9.60
C ASP A 123 -18.69 7.69 9.63
N LEU A 124 -19.13 7.29 10.83
CA LEU A 124 -20.33 6.49 11.01
C LEU A 124 -21.59 7.30 10.64
N ARG A 125 -21.55 8.63 10.77
CA ARG A 125 -22.62 9.55 10.33
C ARG A 125 -22.54 9.84 8.85
N SER A 126 -21.35 10.16 8.38
CA SER A 126 -21.06 10.33 6.97
C SER A 126 -21.49 9.08 6.22
N PHE A 127 -22.28 9.24 5.18
CA PHE A 127 -22.74 8.08 4.43
C PHE A 127 -21.54 7.43 3.70
N PRO A 128 -21.63 6.13 3.34
CA PRO A 128 -20.61 5.44 2.55
C PRO A 128 -20.19 6.14 1.25
N HIS A 129 -21.06 6.98 0.68
CA HIS A 129 -20.73 7.77 -0.51
C HIS A 129 -19.73 8.90 -0.23
N GLU A 130 -19.71 9.45 0.99
CA GLU A 130 -18.73 10.47 1.38
C GLU A 130 -17.33 9.87 1.50
N LEU A 131 -17.20 8.66 2.08
CA LEU A 131 -15.94 7.91 2.13
C LEU A 131 -15.41 7.57 0.73
N SER A 132 -16.30 7.39 -0.24
CA SER A 132 -15.93 7.15 -1.64
C SER A 132 -15.53 8.44 -2.37
N ASN A 133 -15.94 9.60 -1.86
CA ASN A 133 -15.68 10.91 -2.43
C ASN A 133 -14.52 11.65 -1.76
N LEU A 134 -13.83 11.02 -0.79
CA LEU A 134 -12.61 11.56 -0.21
C LEU A 134 -11.59 11.80 -1.33
N ARG A 135 -11.39 13.07 -1.66
CA ARG A 135 -10.38 13.48 -2.63
C ARG A 135 -9.03 13.47 -1.95
N PHE A 136 -8.09 12.76 -2.56
CA PHE A 136 -6.70 12.75 -2.15
C PHE A 136 -6.01 13.92 -2.82
N ASP A 137 -5.99 15.07 -2.15
CA ASP A 137 -5.08 16.14 -2.52
C ASP A 137 -3.67 15.74 -2.07
N ASP A 138 -2.66 15.96 -2.91
CA ASP A 138 -1.29 15.45 -2.70
C ASP A 138 -0.69 15.85 -1.34
N SER A 139 -1.08 17.00 -0.79
CA SER A 139 -0.61 17.49 0.51
C SER A 139 -1.24 16.79 1.73
N ASP A 140 -2.40 16.15 1.57
CA ASP A 140 -3.17 15.58 2.70
C ASP A 140 -3.30 14.04 2.65
N VAL A 141 -2.66 13.40 1.66
CA VAL A 141 -2.74 11.95 1.45
C VAL A 141 -2.43 11.15 2.71
N GLY A 142 -1.40 11.56 3.46
CA GLY A 142 -0.98 10.89 4.68
C GLY A 142 -2.06 10.89 5.75
N HIS A 143 -2.71 12.03 5.99
CA HIS A 143 -3.74 12.16 7.02
C HIS A 143 -5.05 11.49 6.60
N VAL A 144 -5.47 11.63 5.34
CA VAL A 144 -6.66 10.91 4.83
C VAL A 144 -6.47 9.41 4.93
N MET A 145 -5.28 8.91 4.60
CA MET A 145 -4.96 7.49 4.77
C MET A 145 -4.98 7.07 6.23
N ASP A 146 -4.41 7.87 7.14
CA ASP A 146 -4.45 7.57 8.58
C ASP A 146 -5.89 7.44 9.09
N ARG A 147 -6.75 8.38 8.70
CA ARG A 147 -8.18 8.33 9.00
C ARG A 147 -8.84 7.06 8.45
N LEU A 148 -8.58 6.68 7.21
CA LEU A 148 -9.13 5.44 6.63
C LEU A 148 -8.65 4.19 7.37
N LEU A 149 -7.38 4.12 7.75
CA LEU A 149 -6.83 3.03 8.56
C LEU A 149 -7.52 2.97 9.93
N ASN A 150 -7.68 4.11 10.61
CA ASN A 150 -8.41 4.22 11.88
C ASN A 150 -9.86 3.72 11.76
N ILE A 151 -10.60 4.17 10.74
CA ILE A 151 -11.99 3.73 10.50
C ILE A 151 -12.03 2.21 10.31
N THR A 152 -11.09 1.67 9.53
CA THR A 152 -11.07 0.24 9.19
C THR A 152 -10.74 -0.61 10.42
N GLU A 153 -9.74 -0.23 11.22
CA GLU A 153 -9.39 -0.90 12.47
C GLU A 153 -10.58 -0.94 13.44
N MET A 154 -11.26 0.20 13.61
CA MET A 154 -12.45 0.30 14.46
C MET A 154 -13.61 -0.53 13.90
N ALA A 155 -13.82 -0.51 12.58
CA ALA A 155 -14.86 -1.31 11.95
C ALA A 155 -14.61 -2.82 12.10
N ILE A 156 -13.36 -3.28 11.98
CA ILE A 156 -12.97 -4.68 12.22
C ILE A 156 -13.21 -5.03 13.69
N LYS A 157 -12.67 -4.22 14.62
CA LYS A 157 -12.79 -4.45 16.08
C LYS A 157 -14.24 -4.58 16.52
N HIS A 158 -15.12 -3.72 16.02
CA HIS A 158 -16.54 -3.69 16.39
C HIS A 158 -17.44 -4.52 15.46
N SER A 159 -16.86 -5.34 14.56
CA SER A 159 -17.60 -6.21 13.63
C SER A 159 -18.68 -5.45 12.83
N LEU A 160 -18.26 -4.35 12.21
CA LEU A 160 -19.06 -3.46 11.36
C LEU A 160 -18.78 -3.71 9.87
N PRO A 161 -19.31 -4.80 9.29
CA PRO A 161 -18.89 -5.30 7.98
C PRO A 161 -19.13 -4.32 6.84
N VAL A 162 -20.19 -3.50 6.92
CA VAL A 162 -20.51 -2.51 5.89
C VAL A 162 -19.48 -1.39 5.89
N LEU A 163 -19.16 -0.84 7.07
CA LEU A 163 -18.17 0.23 7.19
C LEU A 163 -16.76 -0.27 6.85
N GLU A 164 -16.40 -1.46 7.33
CA GLU A 164 -15.15 -2.15 6.98
C GLU A 164 -15.03 -2.31 5.47
N PHE A 165 -16.06 -2.82 4.79
CA PHE A 165 -16.06 -2.99 3.33
C PHE A 165 -15.83 -1.66 2.60
N HIS A 166 -16.53 -0.60 2.99
CA HIS A 166 -16.38 0.69 2.34
C HIS A 166 -15.01 1.33 2.60
N ALA A 167 -14.50 1.26 3.82
CA ALA A 167 -13.19 1.79 4.18
C ALA A 167 -12.07 1.02 3.46
N LEU A 168 -12.12 -0.32 3.44
CA LEU A 168 -11.18 -1.16 2.69
C LEU A 168 -11.23 -0.87 1.19
N LYS A 169 -12.43 -0.65 0.62
CA LYS A 169 -12.57 -0.30 -0.78
C LYS A 169 -11.94 1.06 -1.09
N SER A 170 -12.12 2.05 -0.21
CA SER A 170 -11.46 3.35 -0.35
C SER A 170 -9.94 3.23 -0.26
N ILE A 171 -9.42 2.48 0.72
CA ILE A 171 -7.98 2.20 0.86
C ILE A 171 -7.43 1.53 -0.41
N HIS A 172 -8.10 0.48 -0.90
CA HIS A 172 -7.70 -0.23 -2.11
C HIS A 172 -7.67 0.71 -3.33
N HIS A 173 -8.68 1.56 -3.48
CA HIS A 173 -8.70 2.57 -4.54
C HIS A 173 -7.52 3.55 -4.43
N SER A 174 -7.21 4.06 -3.24
CA SER A 174 -6.06 4.95 -3.01
C SER A 174 -4.72 4.29 -3.36
N ILE A 175 -4.59 3.00 -3.07
CA ILE A 175 -3.41 2.19 -3.40
C ILE A 175 -3.26 2.04 -4.91
N LEU A 176 -4.36 1.76 -5.61
CA LEU A 176 -4.37 1.68 -7.07
C LEU A 176 -4.03 3.03 -7.73
N SER A 177 -4.44 4.14 -7.11
CA SER A 177 -4.14 5.52 -7.51
C SER A 177 -2.71 5.97 -7.17
N ARG A 178 -1.83 5.04 -6.72
CA ARG A 178 -0.38 5.21 -6.53
C ARG A 178 0.03 6.04 -5.30
N HIS A 179 -0.83 6.23 -4.31
CA HIS A 179 -0.53 7.04 -3.12
C HIS A 179 0.32 6.32 -2.04
N LEU A 180 0.66 5.03 -2.21
CA LEU A 180 1.43 4.28 -1.22
C LEU A 180 2.80 4.87 -0.89
N HIS A 181 3.46 5.51 -1.86
CA HIS A 181 4.78 6.08 -1.67
C HIS A 181 4.81 7.28 -0.71
N CYS A 182 3.65 7.87 -0.41
CA CYS A 182 3.48 8.94 0.56
C CYS A 182 3.25 8.41 1.98
N MET A 183 3.02 7.10 2.16
CA MET A 183 2.72 6.53 3.47
C MET A 183 3.98 6.41 4.34
N SER A 184 3.85 6.72 5.62
CA SER A 184 4.90 6.45 6.60
C SER A 184 5.09 4.94 6.80
N SER A 185 6.24 4.52 7.35
CA SER A 185 6.48 3.10 7.67
C SER A 185 5.39 2.56 8.61
N ALA A 186 5.04 3.33 9.65
CA ALA A 186 3.98 2.99 10.60
C ALA A 186 2.62 2.76 9.91
N GLN A 187 2.26 3.61 8.95
CA GLN A 187 1.02 3.45 8.19
C GLN A 187 1.03 2.20 7.30
N LEU A 188 2.17 1.85 6.70
CA LEU A 188 2.32 0.61 5.93
C LEU A 188 2.19 -0.63 6.82
N CYS A 189 2.78 -0.62 8.02
CA CYS A 189 2.61 -1.69 9.00
C CYS A 189 1.14 -1.86 9.41
N ARG A 190 0.44 -0.75 9.69
CA ARG A 190 -1.00 -0.76 9.99
C ARG A 190 -1.83 -1.31 8.84
N LEU A 191 -1.54 -0.87 7.60
CA LEU A 191 -2.21 -1.38 6.40
C LEU A 191 -2.04 -2.89 6.26
N LEU A 192 -0.84 -3.42 6.47
CA LEU A 192 -0.59 -4.87 6.45
C LEU A 192 -1.36 -5.60 7.55
N LYS A 193 -1.32 -5.09 8.79
CA LYS A 193 -2.07 -5.67 9.92
C LYS A 193 -3.58 -5.74 9.61
N ILE A 194 -4.15 -4.67 9.05
CA ILE A 194 -5.54 -4.62 8.60
C ILE A 194 -5.80 -5.63 7.49
N ALA A 195 -4.92 -5.68 6.49
CA ALA A 195 -5.05 -6.61 5.37
C ALA A 195 -5.03 -8.07 5.85
N PHE A 196 -4.15 -8.43 6.79
CA PHE A 196 -4.09 -9.78 7.35
C PHE A 196 -5.26 -10.11 8.29
N SER A 197 -5.76 -9.12 9.04
CA SER A 197 -6.83 -9.33 10.04
C SER A 197 -8.22 -9.41 9.40
N SER A 198 -8.44 -8.77 8.25
CA SER A 198 -9.75 -8.75 7.60
C SER A 198 -9.91 -9.95 6.66
N SER A 199 -11.02 -10.68 6.81
CA SER A 199 -11.42 -11.71 5.84
C SER A 199 -11.87 -11.13 4.49
N ARG A 200 -12.17 -9.82 4.43
CA ARG A 200 -12.73 -9.12 3.26
C ARG A 200 -11.66 -8.41 2.43
N SER A 201 -10.41 -8.44 2.85
CA SER A 201 -9.28 -7.77 2.22
C SER A 201 -8.65 -8.55 1.06
N GLN A 202 -9.29 -9.61 0.53
CA GLN A 202 -8.67 -10.47 -0.49
C GLN A 202 -8.16 -9.71 -1.73
N ASN A 203 -8.94 -8.74 -2.23
CA ASN A 203 -8.52 -7.89 -3.36
C ASN A 203 -7.33 -7.00 -2.99
N LEU A 204 -7.32 -6.50 -1.75
CA LEU A 204 -6.21 -5.70 -1.23
C LEU A 204 -4.95 -6.56 -1.15
N LEU A 205 -5.02 -7.76 -0.58
CA LEU A 205 -3.91 -8.70 -0.46
C LEU A 205 -3.37 -9.18 -1.82
N ALA A 206 -4.22 -9.27 -2.84
CA ALA A 206 -3.78 -9.65 -4.18
C ALA A 206 -2.94 -8.55 -4.86
N ASP A 207 -3.32 -7.28 -4.69
CA ASP A 207 -2.64 -6.16 -5.34
C ASP A 207 -1.49 -5.56 -4.52
N LEU A 208 -1.55 -5.69 -3.19
CA LEU A 208 -0.64 -5.02 -2.27
C LEU A 208 0.84 -5.41 -2.47
N PRO A 209 1.22 -6.70 -2.64
CA PRO A 209 2.63 -7.07 -2.83
C PRO A 209 3.29 -6.34 -4.01
N ARG A 210 2.65 -6.36 -5.19
CA ARG A 210 3.13 -5.67 -6.39
C ARG A 210 3.30 -4.16 -6.14
N ARG A 211 2.38 -3.55 -5.39
CA ARG A 211 2.41 -2.11 -5.08
C ARG A 211 3.46 -1.76 -4.02
N LEU A 212 3.71 -2.65 -3.07
CA LEU A 212 4.78 -2.49 -2.08
C LEU A 212 6.15 -2.61 -2.72
N ILE A 213 6.38 -3.56 -3.64
CA ILE A 213 7.65 -3.68 -4.38
C ILE A 213 8.03 -2.34 -5.02
N HIS A 214 7.10 -1.74 -5.78
CA HIS A 214 7.35 -0.45 -6.40
C HIS A 214 7.56 0.69 -5.38
N THR A 215 6.83 0.66 -4.26
CA THR A 215 6.97 1.64 -3.18
C THR A 215 8.33 1.55 -2.52
N ILE A 216 8.78 0.35 -2.15
CA ILE A 216 10.08 0.09 -1.51
C ILE A 216 11.22 0.52 -2.43
N LEU A 217 11.21 0.09 -3.70
CA LEU A 217 12.26 0.45 -4.67
C LEU A 217 12.33 1.95 -4.98
N ARG A 218 11.27 2.72 -4.72
CA ARG A 218 11.25 4.18 -4.93
C ARG A 218 11.59 4.96 -3.65
N ARG A 219 11.48 4.34 -2.49
CA ARG A 219 11.67 5.01 -1.21
C ARG A 219 13.15 5.30 -0.99
N LYS A 220 13.45 6.48 -0.45
CA LYS A 220 14.81 6.85 -0.02
C LYS A 220 15.07 6.57 1.45
N SER A 221 14.02 6.57 2.27
CA SER A 221 14.13 6.30 3.70
C SER A 221 14.05 4.81 3.95
N ALA A 222 14.82 4.33 4.93
CA ALA A 222 14.68 2.99 5.47
C ALA A 222 13.24 2.72 5.95
N LEU A 223 12.84 1.46 5.89
CA LEU A 223 11.61 0.95 6.48
C LEU A 223 11.93 0.31 7.83
N ASP A 224 10.92 0.27 8.69
CA ASP A 224 11.01 -0.27 10.05
C ASP A 224 11.19 -1.80 10.06
N THR A 225 11.88 -2.36 11.07
CA THR A 225 12.03 -3.80 11.26
C THR A 225 10.70 -4.48 11.57
N ASP A 226 9.76 -3.75 12.19
CA ASP A 226 8.37 -4.17 12.39
C ASP A 226 7.64 -4.44 11.06
N PHE A 227 8.02 -3.74 9.99
CA PHE A 227 7.47 -4.01 8.67
C PHE A 227 7.94 -5.37 8.14
N LEU A 228 9.24 -5.67 8.31
CA LEU A 228 9.83 -6.94 7.90
C LEU A 228 9.22 -8.13 8.65
N SER A 229 9.01 -7.99 9.96
CA SER A 229 8.42 -9.07 10.76
C SER A 229 6.98 -9.40 10.31
N LEU A 230 6.20 -8.39 9.90
CA LEU A 230 4.86 -8.59 9.37
C LEU A 230 4.85 -9.30 8.01
N ILE A 231 5.68 -8.88 7.06
CA ILE A 231 5.69 -9.50 5.72
C ILE A 231 6.14 -10.96 5.76
N LYS A 232 7.05 -11.32 6.67
CA LYS A 232 7.49 -12.71 6.90
C LYS A 232 6.37 -13.66 7.36
N THR A 233 5.27 -13.12 7.91
CA THR A 233 4.16 -13.96 8.37
C THR A 233 3.35 -14.58 7.23
N ASP A 234 3.51 -14.09 5.99
CA ASP A 234 2.68 -14.49 4.85
C ASP A 234 3.53 -14.75 3.59
N PRO A 235 3.52 -15.98 3.05
CA PRO A 235 4.36 -16.35 1.89
C PRO A 235 4.02 -15.56 0.63
N ARG A 236 2.83 -14.94 0.54
CA ARG A 236 2.48 -14.06 -0.60
C ARG A 236 3.37 -12.82 -0.70
N PHE A 237 4.11 -12.50 0.37
CA PHE A 237 5.00 -11.36 0.47
C PHE A 237 6.48 -11.73 0.35
N GLU A 238 6.83 -12.97 0.00
CA GLU A 238 8.22 -13.42 -0.21
C GLU A 238 8.99 -12.50 -1.17
N LYS A 239 8.39 -12.13 -2.31
CA LYS A 239 9.00 -11.17 -3.25
C LYS A 239 9.18 -9.77 -2.64
N VAL A 240 8.25 -9.35 -1.77
CA VAL A 240 8.34 -8.06 -1.07
C VAL A 240 9.48 -8.08 -0.06
N GLU A 241 9.67 -9.22 0.63
CA GLU A 241 10.77 -9.47 1.55
C GLU A 241 12.12 -9.42 0.82
N ALA A 242 12.26 -10.11 -0.31
CA ALA A 242 13.48 -10.05 -1.12
C ALA A 242 13.82 -8.60 -1.55
N VAL A 243 12.81 -7.83 -1.95
CA VAL A 243 12.97 -6.42 -2.34
C VAL A 243 13.33 -5.53 -1.14
N PHE A 244 12.82 -5.85 0.05
CA PHE A 244 13.20 -5.17 1.29
C PHE A 244 14.68 -5.39 1.60
N TYR A 245 15.16 -6.63 1.55
CA TYR A 245 16.58 -6.96 1.73
C TYR A 245 17.47 -6.31 0.67
N TYR A 246 17.05 -6.35 -0.59
CA TYR A 246 17.75 -5.63 -1.67
C TYR A 246 17.86 -4.13 -1.40
N ARG A 247 16.80 -3.50 -0.87
CA ARG A 247 16.86 -2.08 -0.52
C ARG A 247 17.84 -1.80 0.61
N GLN A 248 17.85 -2.64 1.65
CA GLN A 248 18.84 -2.53 2.74
C GLN A 248 20.26 -2.65 2.21
N LEU A 249 20.53 -3.60 1.32
CA LEU A 249 21.84 -3.77 0.68
C LEU A 249 22.30 -2.50 -0.05
N ILE A 250 21.40 -1.86 -0.81
CA ILE A 250 21.74 -0.60 -1.52
C ILE A 250 22.01 0.53 -0.54
N ASP A 251 21.21 0.65 0.52
CA ASP A 251 21.38 1.69 1.52
C ASP A 251 22.75 1.54 2.23
N MET A 252 23.18 0.29 2.52
CA MET A 252 24.51 -0.01 3.06
C MET A 252 25.66 0.43 2.13
N ASP A 253 25.50 0.30 0.81
CA ASP A 253 26.51 0.71 -0.17
C ASP A 253 26.57 2.22 -0.40
N THR A 254 25.47 2.94 -0.14
CA THR A 254 25.33 4.36 -0.47
C THR A 254 25.81 5.28 0.66
N GLU A 255 25.82 4.79 1.91
CA GLU A 255 26.30 5.54 3.07
C GLU A 255 27.77 6.00 2.85
N PRO A 256 28.02 7.32 2.73
CA PRO A 256 29.35 7.82 2.50
C PRO A 256 30.20 7.50 3.73
N ARG A 257 31.37 6.87 3.52
CA ARG A 257 32.40 6.62 4.54
C ARG A 257 33.08 7.93 5.00
N GLY A 258 32.28 8.91 5.41
CA GLY A 258 32.71 10.17 5.98
C GLY A 258 33.16 10.00 7.42
N THR A 259 33.97 10.94 7.90
CA THR A 259 34.73 10.90 9.17
C THR A 259 33.93 10.81 10.47
N ASP A 260 32.59 10.84 10.42
CA ASP A 260 31.70 10.65 11.58
C ASP A 260 30.92 9.31 11.49
N ALA A 261 31.44 8.34 10.72
CA ALA A 261 30.80 7.05 10.42
C ALA A 261 30.72 6.03 11.58
N GLU A 262 31.19 6.36 12.79
CA GLU A 262 31.15 5.41 13.90
C GLU A 262 29.74 5.20 14.48
N GLU A 263 28.83 6.18 14.38
CA GLU A 263 27.53 6.09 15.05
C GLU A 263 26.42 5.43 14.21
N ILE A 264 26.43 5.55 12.88
CA ILE A 264 25.38 5.00 12.00
C ILE A 264 25.69 3.55 11.56
N THR A 265 26.97 3.24 11.33
CA THR A 265 27.39 1.87 10.99
C THR A 265 27.08 0.89 12.13
N GLN A 266 27.01 1.36 13.37
CA GLN A 266 26.77 0.52 14.55
C GLN A 266 25.40 -0.18 14.54
N SER A 267 24.35 0.41 13.93
CA SER A 267 23.03 -0.26 13.86
C SER A 267 23.00 -1.45 12.88
N CYS A 268 23.95 -1.50 11.93
CA CYS A 268 24.09 -2.61 10.99
C CYS A 268 25.15 -3.63 11.47
N ILE A 269 26.10 -3.22 12.32
CA ILE A 269 27.16 -4.07 12.89
C ILE A 269 26.64 -5.07 13.94
N ASP A 270 25.49 -4.80 14.57
CA ASP A 270 24.84 -5.76 15.48
C ASP A 270 24.11 -6.92 14.74
N SER A 271 24.16 -6.95 13.41
CA SER A 271 23.57 -8.04 12.62
C SER A 271 24.30 -9.36 12.87
N ASP A 272 23.50 -10.43 13.01
CA ASP A 272 23.94 -11.82 13.12
C ASP A 272 25.03 -12.13 12.05
N PRO A 273 26.16 -12.80 12.38
CA PRO A 273 27.16 -13.21 11.40
C PRO A 273 26.57 -13.89 10.15
N THR A 274 25.50 -14.68 10.32
CA THR A 274 24.80 -15.31 9.19
C THR A 274 24.14 -14.29 8.27
N GLU A 275 23.53 -13.23 8.82
CA GLU A 275 22.95 -12.14 8.03
C GLU A 275 24.03 -11.36 7.28
N ARG A 276 25.17 -11.08 7.93
CA ARG A 276 26.31 -10.42 7.26
C ARG A 276 26.85 -11.25 6.09
N ALA A 277 27.00 -12.56 6.27
CA ALA A 277 27.40 -13.46 5.19
C ALA A 277 26.39 -13.46 4.03
N ARG A 278 25.09 -13.46 4.35
CA ARG A 278 23.99 -13.36 3.38
C ARG A 278 24.08 -12.09 2.52
N PHE A 279 24.25 -10.94 3.14
CA PHE A 279 24.38 -9.66 2.41
C PHE A 279 25.67 -9.59 1.57
N ALA A 280 26.78 -10.13 2.07
CA ALA A 280 28.02 -10.20 1.29
C ALA A 280 27.88 -11.10 0.04
N ALA A 281 27.21 -12.24 0.18
CA ALA A 281 26.89 -13.13 -0.94
C ALA A 281 26.00 -12.44 -1.98
N ALA A 282 24.93 -11.76 -1.53
CA ALA A 282 24.04 -10.99 -2.40
C ALA A 282 24.78 -9.85 -3.12
N HIS A 283 25.62 -9.09 -2.41
CA HIS A 283 26.45 -8.03 -2.99
C HIS A 283 27.32 -8.58 -4.13
N LYS A 284 28.05 -9.67 -3.88
CA LYS A 284 28.91 -10.30 -4.89
C LYS A 284 28.09 -10.79 -6.08
N SER A 285 27.01 -11.51 -5.83
CA SER A 285 26.14 -12.08 -6.87
C SER A 285 25.52 -11.01 -7.78
N LEU A 286 24.96 -9.95 -7.20
CA LEU A 286 24.35 -8.84 -7.93
C LEU A 286 25.40 -8.01 -8.69
N SER A 287 26.60 -7.81 -8.11
CA SER A 287 27.69 -7.13 -8.80
C SER A 287 28.15 -7.91 -10.02
N THR A 288 28.34 -9.23 -9.90
CA THR A 288 28.69 -10.10 -11.04
C THR A 288 27.59 -10.10 -12.10
N LEU A 289 26.32 -10.16 -11.69
CA LEU A 289 25.19 -10.04 -12.62
C LEU A 289 25.25 -8.72 -13.41
N PHE A 290 25.52 -7.60 -12.74
CA PHE A 290 25.66 -6.31 -13.42
C PHE A 290 26.88 -6.26 -14.36
N GLU A 291 28.00 -6.88 -14.00
CA GLU A 291 29.18 -6.99 -14.87
C GLU A 291 28.89 -7.81 -16.15
N CYS A 292 28.09 -8.87 -16.04
CA CYS A 292 27.61 -9.59 -17.21
C CYS A 292 26.69 -8.70 -18.08
N LEU A 293 25.75 -7.99 -17.44
CA LEU A 293 24.85 -7.07 -18.12
C LEU A 293 25.57 -5.86 -18.73
N SER A 294 26.71 -5.43 -18.19
CA SER A 294 27.46 -4.28 -18.72
C SER A 294 28.24 -4.62 -20.00
N THR A 295 28.49 -5.92 -20.23
CA THR A 295 29.25 -6.41 -21.40
C THR A 295 28.37 -7.01 -22.49
N SER A 296 27.18 -7.51 -22.16
CA SER A 296 26.25 -8.12 -23.11
C SER A 296 24.84 -7.57 -22.96
N ALA A 297 24.20 -7.23 -24.07
CA ALA A 297 22.79 -6.86 -24.07
C ALA A 297 21.92 -8.10 -23.77
N PRO A 298 20.81 -7.94 -23.02
CA PRO A 298 19.89 -9.04 -22.81
C PRO A 298 19.17 -9.40 -24.12
N LEU A 299 18.99 -10.70 -24.33
CA LEU A 299 18.19 -11.24 -25.41
C LEU A 299 16.73 -11.32 -24.98
N SER A 300 15.79 -11.13 -25.92
CA SER A 300 14.37 -11.32 -25.62
C SER A 300 14.06 -12.82 -25.45
N PRO A 301 13.43 -13.23 -24.33
CA PRO A 301 13.10 -14.64 -24.09
C PRO A 301 11.95 -15.17 -24.97
N HIS A 302 11.21 -14.29 -25.67
CA HIS A 302 9.93 -14.64 -26.31
C HIS A 302 9.92 -14.62 -27.83
N THR A 303 11.07 -14.42 -28.47
CA THR A 303 11.09 -14.38 -29.92
C THR A 303 11.58 -15.70 -30.49
N ASP A 304 10.63 -16.54 -30.91
CA ASP A 304 10.84 -17.56 -31.96
C ASP A 304 11.42 -16.93 -33.24
N TYR A 305 11.36 -15.60 -33.34
CA TYR A 305 11.99 -14.76 -34.35
C TYR A 305 13.29 -14.17 -33.81
N SER A 306 14.43 -14.80 -34.08
CA SER A 306 15.74 -14.18 -33.85
C SER A 306 15.75 -12.76 -34.44
N LEU A 307 16.20 -11.78 -33.64
CA LEU A 307 16.42 -10.42 -34.12
C LEU A 307 17.17 -10.48 -35.45
N CYS A 308 16.76 -9.64 -36.40
CA CYS A 308 17.49 -9.54 -37.66
C CYS A 308 18.98 -9.26 -37.34
N HIS A 309 19.93 -9.94 -38.01
CA HIS A 309 21.35 -9.82 -37.64
C HIS A 309 21.84 -8.35 -37.54
N PRO A 310 21.48 -7.42 -38.47
CA PRO A 310 21.79 -6.00 -38.31
C PRO A 310 21.14 -5.32 -37.09
N CYS A 311 19.92 -5.74 -36.74
CA CYS A 311 19.18 -5.26 -35.59
C CYS A 311 19.87 -5.69 -34.28
N LEU A 312 20.37 -6.92 -34.22
CA LEU A 312 21.08 -7.45 -33.05
C LEU A 312 22.38 -6.67 -32.78
N LEU A 313 23.17 -6.39 -33.82
CA LEU A 313 24.37 -5.55 -33.68
C LEU A 313 24.02 -4.14 -33.22
N SER A 314 23.01 -3.53 -33.85
CA SER A 314 22.53 -2.19 -33.45
C SER A 314 22.04 -2.15 -32.01
N TRP A 315 21.36 -3.22 -31.55
CA TRP A 315 20.90 -3.35 -30.18
C TRP A 315 22.07 -3.43 -29.19
N GLN A 316 23.09 -4.24 -29.50
CA GLN A 316 24.29 -4.35 -28.68
C GLN A 316 25.01 -2.99 -28.55
N ASP A 317 25.14 -2.24 -29.65
CA ASP A 317 25.78 -0.91 -29.64
C ASP A 317 24.98 0.10 -28.81
N ILE A 318 23.66 0.13 -28.98
CA ILE A 318 22.75 0.99 -28.20
C ILE A 318 22.85 0.64 -26.70
N TRP A 319 22.87 -0.65 -26.38
CA TRP A 319 22.95 -1.14 -25.01
C TRP A 319 24.25 -0.70 -24.34
N LEU A 320 25.41 -1.01 -24.94
CA LEU A 320 26.72 -0.64 -24.41
C LEU A 320 26.85 0.89 -24.24
N SER A 321 26.42 1.66 -25.25
CA SER A 321 26.40 3.12 -25.17
C SER A 321 25.53 3.62 -24.01
N THR A 322 24.41 2.94 -23.74
CA THR A 322 23.50 3.31 -22.64
C THR A 322 24.08 2.93 -21.28
N VAL A 323 24.77 1.81 -21.16
CA VAL A 323 25.49 1.41 -19.93
C VAL A 323 26.51 2.49 -19.58
N THR A 324 27.39 2.86 -20.50
CA THR A 324 28.41 3.91 -20.29
C THR A 324 27.78 5.28 -19.95
N ALA A 325 26.70 5.66 -20.64
CA ALA A 325 25.96 6.89 -20.32
C ALA A 325 25.30 6.86 -18.94
N SER A 326 24.79 5.69 -18.51
CA SER A 326 24.17 5.55 -17.19
C SER A 326 25.19 5.71 -16.06
N GLU A 327 26.37 5.09 -16.20
CA GLU A 327 27.45 5.13 -15.20
C GLU A 327 28.03 6.53 -15.01
N SER A 328 28.08 7.33 -16.08
CA SER A 328 28.52 8.73 -16.01
C SER A 328 27.46 9.69 -15.46
N SER A 329 26.18 9.38 -15.62
CA SER A 329 25.08 10.29 -15.26
C SER A 329 24.69 10.25 -13.78
N GLN A 330 24.76 9.08 -13.14
CA GLN A 330 24.31 8.90 -11.76
C GLN A 330 25.20 7.88 -11.04
N PRO A 331 25.79 8.23 -9.88
CA PRO A 331 26.60 7.32 -9.09
C PRO A 331 25.69 6.34 -8.32
N LEU A 332 25.10 5.38 -9.02
CA LEU A 332 24.41 4.26 -8.39
C LEU A 332 25.42 3.20 -7.96
N SER A 333 25.17 2.46 -6.88
CA SER A 333 26.00 1.29 -6.54
C SER A 333 25.98 0.28 -7.69
N ARG A 334 27.04 -0.52 -7.84
CA ARG A 334 27.06 -1.64 -8.79
C ARG A 334 26.05 -2.73 -8.43
N THR A 335 25.70 -2.84 -7.15
CA THR A 335 24.67 -3.75 -6.65
C THR A 335 23.24 -3.30 -6.96
N ASP A 336 23.02 -2.01 -7.28
CA ASP A 336 21.69 -1.49 -7.62
C ASP A 336 21.30 -1.80 -9.08
N VAL A 337 21.26 -3.08 -9.43
CA VAL A 337 20.94 -3.58 -10.78
C VAL A 337 19.56 -3.11 -11.22
N LEU A 338 18.55 -3.19 -10.36
CA LEU A 338 17.17 -2.81 -10.67
C LEU A 338 17.01 -1.29 -10.85
N GLY A 339 17.69 -0.48 -10.03
CA GLY A 339 17.72 0.98 -10.18
C GLY A 339 18.41 1.40 -11.48
N ARG A 340 19.52 0.74 -11.83
CA ARG A 340 20.25 0.96 -13.09
C ARG A 340 19.42 0.61 -14.31
N LEU A 341 18.80 -0.59 -14.35
CA LEU A 341 17.91 -0.99 -15.45
C LEU A 341 16.74 -0.01 -15.62
N ARG A 342 16.14 0.45 -14.50
CA ARG A 342 15.09 1.46 -14.51
C ARG A 342 15.56 2.79 -15.10
N HIS A 343 16.77 3.23 -14.77
CA HIS A 343 17.37 4.47 -15.28
C HIS A 343 17.76 4.38 -16.76
N MET A 344 18.25 3.21 -17.19
CA MET A 344 18.60 2.94 -18.58
C MET A 344 17.36 2.88 -19.49
N GLN A 345 16.22 2.39 -19.01
CA GLN A 345 15.01 2.19 -19.81
C GLN A 345 14.55 3.43 -20.63
N PRO A 346 14.42 4.65 -20.07
CA PRO A 346 14.09 5.84 -20.86
C PRO A 346 15.16 6.20 -21.90
N LEU A 347 16.45 5.98 -21.60
CA LEU A 347 17.55 6.22 -22.54
C LEU A 347 17.50 5.24 -23.71
N LEU A 348 17.30 3.95 -23.43
CA LEU A 348 17.12 2.90 -24.42
C LEU A 348 15.95 3.24 -25.34
N LYS A 349 14.76 3.57 -24.80
CA LYS A 349 13.59 3.96 -25.59
C LYS A 349 13.87 5.09 -26.57
N ARG A 350 14.61 6.12 -26.12
CA ARG A 350 14.99 7.27 -26.94
C ARG A 350 15.95 6.86 -28.06
N LEU A 351 17.01 6.11 -27.74
CA LEU A 351 18.02 5.70 -28.71
C LEU A 351 17.45 4.71 -29.73
N VAL A 352 16.69 3.72 -29.28
CA VAL A 352 15.96 2.76 -30.12
C VAL A 352 15.08 3.47 -31.16
N SER A 353 14.35 4.50 -30.74
CA SER A 353 13.48 5.27 -31.64
C SER A 353 14.25 6.14 -32.65
N GLY A 354 15.50 6.49 -32.35
CA GLY A 354 16.36 7.33 -33.19
C GLY A 354 17.27 6.55 -34.14
N THR A 355 17.37 5.23 -33.99
CA THR A 355 18.32 4.41 -34.76
C THR A 355 17.66 3.82 -36.01
N PRO A 356 18.02 4.28 -37.23
CA PRO A 356 17.35 3.84 -38.46
C PRO A 356 17.71 2.41 -38.88
N THR A 357 18.78 1.83 -38.34
CA THR A 357 19.23 0.47 -38.64
C THR A 357 18.43 -0.61 -37.91
N MET A 358 17.63 -0.23 -36.91
CA MET A 358 16.81 -1.16 -36.15
C MET A 358 15.36 -1.05 -36.60
N CYS A 359 14.78 -2.17 -37.04
CA CYS A 359 13.36 -2.17 -37.37
C CYS A 359 12.50 -2.05 -36.10
N ILE A 360 11.27 -1.54 -36.26
CA ILE A 360 10.35 -1.25 -35.15
C ILE A 360 10.09 -2.50 -34.30
N ASP A 361 9.82 -3.64 -34.95
CA ASP A 361 9.49 -4.89 -34.25
C ASP A 361 10.66 -5.41 -33.39
N CYS A 362 11.88 -5.36 -33.95
CA CYS A 362 13.10 -5.72 -33.20
C CYS A 362 13.35 -4.78 -32.03
N GLY A 363 13.10 -3.48 -32.20
CA GLY A 363 13.25 -2.50 -31.13
C GLY A 363 12.24 -2.68 -30.01
N LEU A 364 10.98 -2.97 -30.33
CA LEU A 364 9.95 -3.28 -29.32
C LEU A 364 10.29 -4.56 -28.57
N ALA A 365 10.66 -5.63 -29.29
CA ALA A 365 11.05 -6.90 -28.68
C ALA A 365 12.27 -6.77 -27.75
N ALA A 366 13.26 -5.96 -28.13
CA ALA A 366 14.42 -5.67 -27.28
C ALA A 366 14.03 -4.92 -26.00
N LEU A 367 13.17 -3.90 -26.11
CA LEU A 367 12.68 -3.14 -24.96
C LEU A 367 11.80 -3.99 -24.03
N GLU A 368 11.00 -4.90 -24.58
CA GLU A 368 10.25 -5.90 -23.81
C GLU A 368 11.19 -6.88 -23.10
N GLY A 369 12.27 -7.32 -23.76
CA GLY A 369 13.31 -8.15 -23.16
C GLY A 369 13.95 -7.51 -21.94
N VAL A 370 14.18 -6.19 -21.94
CA VAL A 370 14.68 -5.46 -20.76
C VAL A 370 13.66 -5.43 -19.63
N VAL A 371 12.37 -5.31 -19.94
CA VAL A 371 11.30 -5.40 -18.93
C VAL A 371 11.21 -6.81 -18.35
N ALA A 372 11.25 -7.84 -19.21
CA ALA A 372 11.25 -9.23 -18.80
C ALA A 372 12.46 -9.54 -17.89
N LEU A 373 13.68 -9.18 -18.30
CA LEU A 373 14.88 -9.32 -17.49
C LEU A 373 14.72 -8.68 -16.11
N ARG A 374 14.14 -7.48 -16.03
CA ARG A 374 13.93 -6.79 -14.76
C ARG A 374 12.97 -7.57 -13.86
N GLU A 375 11.90 -8.15 -14.41
CA GLU A 375 10.96 -8.98 -13.65
C GLU A 375 11.59 -10.34 -13.28
N ASP A 376 12.42 -10.93 -14.14
CA ASP A 376 13.17 -12.15 -13.83
C ASP A 376 14.15 -11.96 -12.66
N ILE A 377 14.86 -10.82 -12.64
CA ILE A 377 15.73 -10.46 -11.51
C ILE A 377 14.92 -10.24 -10.23
N LEU A 378 13.74 -9.61 -10.32
CA LEU A 378 12.84 -9.44 -9.17
C LEU A 378 12.33 -10.79 -8.64
N ASP A 379 12.02 -11.71 -9.53
CA ASP A 379 11.51 -13.04 -9.18
C ASP A 379 12.60 -13.94 -8.60
N GLY A 380 13.84 -13.85 -9.09
CA GLY A 380 15.01 -14.54 -8.56
C GLY A 380 15.72 -13.83 -7.41
N LEU A 381 15.19 -12.70 -6.92
CA LEU A 381 15.91 -11.80 -6.04
C LEU A 381 16.34 -12.46 -4.72
N MET A 382 15.46 -13.29 -4.14
CA MET A 382 15.76 -14.00 -2.89
C MET A 382 16.93 -14.97 -3.04
N GLY A 383 17.08 -15.60 -4.22
CA GLY A 383 18.17 -16.55 -4.49
C GLY A 383 19.57 -15.91 -4.44
N HIS A 384 19.68 -14.59 -4.63
CA HIS A 384 20.95 -13.89 -4.43
C HIS A 384 21.38 -13.85 -2.95
N PHE A 385 20.43 -13.94 -2.02
CA PHE A 385 20.70 -13.92 -0.59
C PHE A 385 20.99 -15.33 -0.05
N GLU A 386 20.38 -16.39 -0.59
CA GLU A 386 20.50 -17.75 -0.03
C GLU A 386 21.84 -18.44 -0.30
N ASN A 387 22.60 -18.02 -1.32
CA ASN A 387 23.80 -18.70 -1.81
C ASN A 387 25.10 -18.44 -1.01
N ALA A 388 25.01 -18.13 0.28
CA ALA A 388 26.20 -17.85 1.10
C ALA A 388 27.12 -19.08 1.25
N ASP A 389 26.54 -20.28 1.39
CA ASP A 389 27.28 -21.50 1.70
C ASP A 389 27.97 -22.13 0.47
N ALA A 390 27.56 -21.75 -0.75
CA ALA A 390 28.10 -22.31 -1.99
C ALA A 390 29.48 -21.72 -2.39
N ILE A 391 29.99 -20.72 -1.67
CA ILE A 391 31.22 -19.99 -2.02
C ILE A 391 32.46 -20.55 -1.30
N GLU A 392 32.28 -21.37 -0.27
CA GLU A 392 33.40 -21.91 0.54
C GLU A 392 33.88 -23.32 0.13
N ASN A 393 33.29 -23.92 -0.91
CA ASN A 393 33.77 -25.17 -1.52
C ASN A 393 34.18 -24.94 -2.98
#